data_AF-A0A5C7E499-F1
#
_entry.id   AF-A0A5C7E499-F1
#
_cell.length_a   1.000
_cell.length_b   1.000
_cell.length_c   1.000
_cell.angle_alpha   90.00
_cell.angle_beta   90.00
_cell.angle_gamma   90.00
#
_symmetry.space_group_name_H-M   'P 1'
#
loop_
_entity.id
_entity.type
_entity.pdbx_description
1 polymer ?
#
loop_
_entity_poly.entity_id
_entity_poly.type
_entity_poly.pdbx_seq_one_letter_code
_entity_poly.pdbx_strand_id
1 'polypeptide(L)' 'MVKKGEKLNAIILVAGFSSRFQELTKTTHKAMLKVCSVPNIERTIVYLKEAGINEIYIVVGYLKEQFKYLEKIWCAIDF' A
#
# COMPACT_ATOMS: atom_id res chain seq x y z
N MET A 1 12.27 -6.59 16.61
CA MET A 1 12.25 -7.85 15.85
C MET A 1 10.99 -8.61 16.24
N VAL A 2 10.20 -9.04 15.25
CA VAL A 2 9.00 -9.88 15.47
C VAL A 2 9.45 -11.20 16.11
N LYS A 3 8.79 -11.62 17.18
CA LYS A 3 9.11 -12.89 17.84
C LYS A 3 8.70 -14.05 16.93
N LYS A 4 9.55 -15.06 16.83
CA LYS A 4 9.29 -16.27 16.04
C LYS A 4 8.04 -16.97 16.59
N GLY A 5 6.94 -16.95 15.83
CA GLY A 5 5.66 -17.59 16.19
C GLY A 5 4.47 -16.64 16.38
N GLU A 6 4.68 -15.32 16.45
CA GLU A 6 3.56 -14.36 16.50
C GLU A 6 3.01 -14.09 15.08
N LYS A 7 1.72 -14.36 14.87
CA LYS A 7 1.00 -13.87 13.69
C LYS A 7 0.77 -12.37 13.85
N LEU A 8 1.28 -11.59 12.90
CA LEU A 8 1.07 -10.15 12.84
C LEU A 8 0.35 -9.78 11.56
N ASN A 9 -0.54 -8.80 11.70
CA ASN A 9 -1.32 -8.23 10.61
C ASN A 9 -0.93 -6.76 10.46
N ALA A 10 -0.98 -6.24 9.23
CA ALA A 10 -0.73 -4.84 8.94
C ALA A 10 -1.95 -4.17 8.34
N ILE A 11 -2.10 -2.87 8.62
CA ILE A 11 -3.08 -2.00 7.98
C ILE A 11 -2.30 -0.85 7.32
N ILE A 12 -2.51 -0.67 6.01
CA ILE A 12 -1.97 0.46 5.24
C ILE A 12 -3.11 1.46 5.01
N LEU A 13 -2.99 2.67 5.59
CA LEU A 13 -3.99 3.72 5.47
C LEU A 13 -3.69 4.62 4.26
N VAL A 14 -4.50 4.53 3.21
CA VAL A 14 -4.36 5.28 1.95
C VAL A 14 -5.66 5.94 1.50
N ALA A 15 -6.53 6.28 2.45
CA ALA A 15 -7.79 6.98 2.14
C ALA A 15 -7.64 8.49 1.89
N GLY A 16 -6.50 9.08 2.27
CA GLY A 16 -6.31 10.53 2.34
C GLY A 16 -5.81 11.21 1.06
N PHE A 17 -6.27 12.45 0.83
CA PHE A 17 -5.71 13.32 -0.21
C PHE A 17 -4.36 13.91 0.23
N SER A 18 -3.38 13.93 -0.69
CA SER A 18 -2.02 14.39 -0.42
C SER A 18 -1.79 15.84 -0.86
N SER A 19 -2.42 16.80 -0.18
CA SER A 19 -2.43 18.23 -0.54
C SER A 19 -1.07 18.85 -0.86
N ARG A 20 0.00 18.43 -0.18
CA ARG A 20 1.37 18.92 -0.40
C ARG A 20 1.96 18.56 -1.77
N PHE A 21 1.40 17.57 -2.46
CA PHE A 21 1.81 17.15 -3.80
C PHE A 21 1.03 17.88 -4.90
N GLN A 22 0.08 18.74 -4.54
CA GLN A 22 -0.65 19.63 -5.44
C GLN A 22 -1.21 18.87 -6.67
N GLU A 23 -0.90 19.35 -7.88
CA GLU A 23 -1.39 18.84 -9.17
C GLU A 23 -1.08 17.35 -9.39
N LEU A 24 0.07 16.85 -8.91
CA LEU A 24 0.47 15.46 -9.09
C LEU A 24 -0.56 14.50 -8.50
N THR A 25 -1.19 14.90 -7.39
CA THR A 25 -2.14 14.04 -6.67
C THR A 25 -3.59 14.20 -7.07
N LYS A 26 -3.90 15.09 -8.02
CA LYS A 26 -5.28 15.22 -8.55
C LYS A 26 -5.69 14.02 -9.40
N THR A 27 -4.73 13.40 -10.07
CA THR A 27 -4.96 12.27 -10.99
C THR A 27 -4.24 11.00 -10.59
N THR A 28 -3.23 11.06 -9.72
CA THR A 28 -2.47 9.89 -9.25
C THR A 28 -2.32 9.92 -7.74
N HIS A 29 -2.83 8.91 -7.03
CA HIS A 29 -2.69 8.88 -5.57
C HIS A 29 -1.21 8.88 -5.15
N LYS A 30 -0.83 9.55 -4.05
CA LYS A 30 0.58 9.63 -3.62
C LYS A 30 1.25 8.27 -3.50
N ALA A 31 0.53 7.30 -2.93
CA ALA A 31 1.00 5.93 -2.77
C ALA A 31 1.29 5.22 -4.11
N MET A 32 0.69 5.70 -5.20
CA MET A 32 0.87 5.23 -6.57
C MET A 32 1.97 5.99 -7.34
N LEU A 33 2.47 7.11 -6.80
CA LEU A 33 3.62 7.80 -7.39
C LEU A 33 4.84 6.88 -7.37
N LYS A 34 5.54 6.84 -8.49
CA LYS A 34 6.69 5.95 -8.71
C LYS A 34 7.98 6.61 -8.26
N VAL A 35 8.82 5.85 -7.57
CA VAL A 35 10.21 6.20 -7.27
C VAL A 35 11.09 5.11 -7.86
N CYS A 36 12.02 5.47 -8.74
CA CYS A 36 12.78 4.50 -9.54
C CYS A 36 11.86 3.48 -10.23
N SER A 37 10.80 3.97 -10.87
CA SER A 37 9.79 3.17 -11.60
C SER A 37 8.87 2.28 -10.76
N VAL A 38 9.05 2.20 -9.43
CA VAL A 38 8.23 1.37 -8.54
C VAL A 38 7.24 2.23 -7.75
N PRO A 39 5.92 1.94 -7.75
CA PRO A 39 4.95 2.61 -6.89
C PRO A 39 5.33 2.49 -5.42
N ASN A 40 5.18 3.59 -4.66
CA ASN A 40 5.53 3.59 -3.24
C ASN A 40 4.80 2.52 -2.42
N ILE A 41 3.53 2.23 -2.74
CA ILE A 41 2.74 1.22 -2.00
C ILE A 41 3.28 -0.20 -2.17
N GLU A 42 3.78 -0.56 -3.36
CA GLU A 42 4.37 -1.87 -3.61
C GLU A 42 5.62 -2.07 -2.75
N ARG A 43 6.44 -1.03 -2.61
CA ARG A 43 7.64 -1.07 -1.76
C ARG A 43 7.28 -1.31 -0.29
N THR A 44 6.23 -0.66 0.21
CA THR A 44 5.74 -0.89 1.58
C THR A 44 5.25 -2.33 1.76
N ILE A 45 4.50 -2.88 0.79
CA ILE A 45 4.02 -4.26 0.82
C ILE A 45 5.19 -5.24 0.86
N VAL A 46 6.22 -5.02 0.04
CA VAL A 46 7.45 -5.83 0.02
C VAL A 46 8.12 -5.82 1.39
N TYR A 47 8.33 -4.66 2.00
CA TYR A 47 8.97 -4.57 3.32
C TYR A 47 8.15 -5.24 4.43
N LEU A 48 6.82 -5.15 4.38
CA LEU A 48 5.96 -5.87 5.34
C LEU A 48 6.11 -7.38 5.18
N LYS A 49 6.11 -7.89 3.95
CA LYS A 49 6.32 -9.31 3.65
C LYS A 49 7.71 -9.80 4.07
N GLU A 50 8.76 -9.03 3.80
CA GLU A 50 10.13 -9.31 4.25
C GLU A 50 10.24 -9.35 5.79
N ALA A 51 9.43 -8.55 6.48
CA ALA A 51 9.31 -8.57 7.94
C ALA A 51 8.45 -9.74 8.48
N GLY A 52 7.91 -10.60 7.62
CA GLY A 52 7.07 -11.75 7.98
C GLY A 52 5.58 -11.41 8.18
N ILE A 53 5.15 -10.20 7.83
CA ILE A 53 3.75 -9.76 7.93
C ILE A 53 3.05 -10.05 6.60
N ASN A 54 2.26 -11.13 6.58
CA ASN A 54 1.67 -11.64 5.35
C ASN A 54 0.21 -11.26 5.15
N GLU A 55 -0.52 -10.96 6.23
CA GLU A 55 -1.90 -10.48 6.20
C GLU A 55 -1.89 -8.95 6.23
N ILE A 56 -2.25 -8.33 5.09
CA ILE A 56 -2.17 -6.88 4.89
C ILE A 56 -3.52 -6.36 4.41
N TYR A 57 -4.10 -5.42 5.16
CA TYR A 57 -5.34 -4.73 4.82
C TYR A 57 -5.03 -3.31 4.33
N ILE A 58 -5.66 -2.87 3.25
CA ILE A 58 -5.41 -1.56 2.66
C ILE A 58 -6.70 -0.73 2.68
N VAL A 59 -6.75 0.26 3.56
CA VAL A 59 -7.92 1.15 3.65
C VAL A 59 -7.81 2.24 2.58
N VAL A 60 -8.66 2.15 1.55
CA VAL A 60 -8.70 3.07 0.42
C VAL A 60 -9.87 4.05 0.48
N GLY A 61 -9.69 5.21 -0.16
CA GLY A 61 -10.68 6.29 -0.19
C GLY A 61 -10.53 7.12 -1.46
N TYR A 62 -9.85 8.26 -1.38
CA TYR A 62 -9.57 9.09 -2.55
C TYR A 62 -8.82 8.31 -3.64
N LEU A 63 -9.28 8.39 -4.89
CA LEU A 63 -8.74 7.64 -6.05
C LEU A 63 -8.64 6.11 -5.82
N LYS A 64 -9.52 5.52 -5.00
CA LYS A 64 -9.53 4.08 -4.64
C LYS A 64 -9.36 3.10 -5.80
N GLU A 65 -9.90 3.43 -6.98
CA GLU A 65 -9.87 2.56 -8.16
C GLU A 65 -8.43 2.23 -8.61
N GLN A 66 -7.47 3.12 -8.34
CA GLN A 66 -6.07 2.92 -8.70
C GLN A 66 -5.39 1.79 -7.93
N PHE A 67 -5.99 1.31 -6.83
CA PHE A 67 -5.41 0.26 -6.00
C PHE A 67 -5.88 -1.14 -6.37
N LYS A 68 -6.99 -1.28 -7.12
CA LYS A 68 -7.59 -2.58 -7.48
C LYS A 68 -6.64 -3.55 -8.18
N TYR A 69 -5.61 -3.06 -8.87
CA TYR A 69 -4.61 -3.94 -9.50
C TYR A 69 -3.77 -4.71 -8.48
N LEU A 70 -3.65 -4.23 -7.23
CA LEU A 70 -2.86 -4.89 -6.19
C LEU A 70 -3.43 -6.26 -5.80
N GLU A 71 -4.76 -6.44 -5.83
CA GLU A 71 -5.42 -7.75 -5.67
C GLU A 71 -4.89 -8.80 -6.67
N LYS A 72 -4.54 -8.37 -7.88
CA LYS A 72 -4.06 -9.28 -8.94
C LYS A 72 -2.60 -9.67 -8.76
N ILE A 73 -1.81 -8.83 -8.08
CA ILE A 73 -0.38 -9.06 -7.84
C ILE A 73 -0.19 -9.83 -6.52
N TRP A 74 -1.03 -9.55 -5.52
CA TRP A 74 -0.85 -10.02 -4.16
C TRP A 74 -2.12 -10.72 -3.65
N CYS A 75 -2.07 -12.06 -3.58
CA CYS A 75 -3.19 -12.89 -3.13
C CYS A 75 -3.59 -12.69 -1.64
N ALA A 76 -2.80 -11.97 -0.85
CA ALA A 76 -2.99 -11.78 0.60
C ALA A 76 -3.28 -10.32 0.97
N ILE A 77 -3.85 -9.56 0.03
CA ILE A 77 -4.25 -8.17 0.22
C ILE A 77 -5.76 -8.07 0.14
N ASP A 78 -6.36 -7.49 1.17
CA ASP A 78 -7.78 -7.16 1.25
C ASP A 78 -7.96 -5.63 1.38
N PHE A 79 -9.10 -5.12 0.90
CA PHE A 79 -9.44 -3.69 0.84
C PHE A 79 -10.65 -3.32 1.71
#